data_AF-A0A3L7XIJ8-F1
#
_entry.id   AF-A0A3L7XIJ8-F1
#
_cell.length_a   1.000
_cell.length_b   1.000
_cell.length_c   1.000
_cell.angle_alpha   90.00
_cell.angle_beta   90.00
_cell.angle_gamma   90.00
#
_symmetry.space_group_name_H-M   'P 1'
#
loop_
_entity.id
_entity.type
_entity.pdbx_description
1 polymer ?
#
loop_
_entity_poly.entity_id
_entity_poly.type
_entity_poly.pdbx_seq_one_letter_code
_entity_poly.pdbx_strand_id
1 'polypeptide(L)' 'LGLVPAKMPADKAHAVLEGMLTPTEVYAFHVDLIQHGRRTCHARGPKCEACPLLERCPQVGVV' A
#
# COMPACT_ATOMS: atom_id res chain seq x y z
N LEU A 1 5.47 1.07 1.16
CA LEU A 1 5.01 2.46 0.89
C LEU A 1 5.07 3.39 2.09
N GLY A 2 5.07 2.90 3.33
CA GLY A 2 5.22 3.79 4.50
C GLY A 2 3.98 4.61 4.83
N LEU A 3 2.79 4.20 4.35
CA LEU A 3 1.53 4.91 4.58
C LEU A 3 1.05 4.82 6.03
N VAL A 4 1.40 3.74 6.73
CA VAL A 4 1.10 3.52 8.15
C VAL A 4 2.30 2.83 8.85
N PRO A 5 2.44 2.94 10.18
CA PRO A 5 3.44 2.20 10.95
C PRO A 5 3.36 0.69 10.75
N ALA A 6 4.52 0.01 10.71
CA ALA A 6 4.63 -1.42 10.37
C ALA A 6 3.83 -2.38 11.26
N LYS A 7 3.54 -1.99 12.52
CA LYS A 7 2.82 -2.82 13.50
C LYS A 7 1.44 -2.25 13.87
N MET A 8 0.80 -1.51 12.97
CA MET A 8 -0.54 -0.97 13.19
C MET A 8 -1.62 -2.05 13.00
N PRO A 9 -2.60 -2.18 13.92
CA PRO A 9 -3.77 -3.05 13.71
C PRO A 9 -4.59 -2.60 12.49
N ALA A 10 -5.21 -3.57 11.79
CA ALA A 10 -5.95 -3.31 10.55
C ALA A 10 -7.05 -2.24 10.70
N ASP A 11 -7.87 -2.32 11.75
CA ASP A 11 -8.96 -1.36 11.98
C ASP A 11 -8.45 0.08 12.17
N LYS A 12 -7.29 0.23 12.82
CA LYS A 12 -6.64 1.54 12.96
C LYS A 12 -6.05 2.03 11.65
N ALA A 13 -5.52 1.13 10.83
CA ALA A 13 -5.00 1.47 9.51
C ALA A 13 -6.12 1.98 8.59
N HIS A 14 -7.31 1.40 8.63
CA HIS A 14 -8.45 1.90 7.86
C HIS A 14 -8.80 3.34 8.23
N ALA A 15 -8.97 3.64 9.52
CA ALA A 15 -9.28 4.99 9.98
C ALA A 15 -8.21 6.02 9.56
N VAL A 16 -6.93 5.67 9.66
CA VAL A 16 -5.83 6.55 9.26
C VAL A 16 -5.81 6.78 7.75
N LEU A 17 -5.97 5.73 6.94
CA LEU A 17 -5.93 5.83 5.49
C LEU A 17 -7.15 6.53 4.92
N GLU A 18 -8.35 6.26 5.46
CA GLU A 18 -9.58 6.98 5.07
C GLU A 18 -9.48 8.47 5.34
N GLY A 19 -8.84 8.87 6.45
CA GLY A 19 -8.59 10.28 6.77
C GLY A 19 -7.64 11.01 5.80
N MET A 20 -6.93 10.28 4.92
CA MET A 20 -6.07 10.87 3.89
C MET A 20 -6.80 11.11 2.55
N LEU A 21 -8.06 10.68 2.44
CA LEU A 21 -8.80 10.60 1.19
C LEU A 21 -10.10 11.39 1.24
N THR A 22 -10.56 11.84 0.08
CA THR A 22 -11.94 12.27 -0.10
C THR A 22 -12.86 11.05 -0.22
N PRO A 23 -14.17 11.17 0.10
CA PRO A 23 -15.11 10.05 0.01
C PRO A 23 -15.16 9.38 -1.38
N THR A 24 -14.92 10.15 -2.44
CA THR A 24 -14.90 9.66 -3.82
C THR A 24 -13.65 8.84 -4.17
N GLU A 25 -12.56 8.96 -3.40
CA GLU A 25 -11.29 8.27 -3.67
C GLU A 25 -11.18 6.93 -2.94
N VAL A 26 -11.94 6.75 -1.85
CA VAL A 26 -11.84 5.57 -0.95
C VAL A 26 -11.91 4.25 -1.71
N TYR A 27 -12.89 4.11 -2.60
CA TYR A 27 -13.09 2.88 -3.36
C TYR A 27 -11.92 2.58 -4.30
N ALA A 28 -11.50 3.58 -5.09
CA ALA A 28 -10.40 3.43 -6.04
C ALA A 28 -9.09 3.10 -5.30
N PHE A 29 -8.78 3.86 -4.24
CA PHE A 29 -7.59 3.64 -3.42
C PHE A 29 -7.53 2.23 -2.82
N HIS A 30 -8.65 1.74 -2.26
CA HIS A 30 -8.74 0.39 -1.71
C HIS A 30 -8.45 -0.68 -2.77
N VAL A 31 -9.14 -0.59 -3.91
CA VAL A 31 -9.01 -1.57 -4.99
C VAL A 31 -7.59 -1.52 -5.57
N ASP A 32 -7.03 -0.34 -5.80
CA ASP A 32 -5.71 -0.17 -6.39
C ASP A 32 -4.61 -0.73 -5.48
N LEU A 33 -4.70 -0.52 -4.16
CA LEU A 33 -3.75 -1.12 -3.21
C LEU A 33 -3.82 -2.65 -3.21
N ILE A 34 -5.02 -3.24 -3.26
CA ILE A 34 -5.20 -4.70 -3.33
C ILE A 34 -4.61 -5.24 -4.63
N GLN A 35 -4.93 -4.60 -5.76
CA GLN A 35 -4.45 -5.02 -7.08
C GLN A 35 -2.94 -4.89 -7.17
N HIS A 36 -2.37 -3.81 -6.63
CA HIS A 36 -0.93 -3.61 -6.55
C HIS A 36 -0.24 -4.69 -5.72
N GLY A 37 -0.74 -4.99 -4.53
CA GLY A 37 -0.20 -6.07 -3.69
C GLY A 37 -0.28 -7.45 -4.34
N ARG A 38 -1.37 -7.72 -5.06
CA ARG A 38 -1.60 -9.00 -5.75
C ARG A 38 -0.78 -9.18 -7.02
N ARG A 39 -0.43 -8.11 -7.74
CA ARG A 39 0.21 -8.18 -9.06
C ARG A 39 1.70 -7.82 -9.04
N THR A 40 2.12 -7.01 -8.06
CA THR A 40 3.44 -6.37 -8.03
C THR A 40 4.12 -6.51 -6.66
N CYS A 41 3.50 -6.00 -5.60
CA CYS A 41 4.11 -5.95 -4.26
C CYS A 41 3.80 -7.20 -3.42
N HIS A 42 4.18 -8.37 -3.94
CA HIS A 42 3.98 -9.64 -3.27
C HIS A 42 4.71 -9.70 -1.92
N ALA A 43 4.15 -10.43 -0.95
CA ALA A 43 4.76 -10.60 0.38
C ALA A 43 6.13 -11.32 0.33
N ARG A 44 6.40 -12.08 -0.73
CA ARG A 44 7.68 -12.75 -1.00
C ARG A 44 8.01 -12.53 -2.48
N GLY A 45 9.21 -12.07 -2.79
CA GLY A 45 9.65 -11.78 -4.16
C GLY A 45 8.81 -10.69 -4.85
N PRO A 46 8.74 -9.46 -4.32
CA PRO A 46 8.05 -8.37 -4.99
C PRO A 46 8.72 -8.03 -6.33
N LYS A 47 7.93 -7.64 -7.33
CA LYS A 47 8.41 -7.23 -8.67
C LYS A 47 8.87 -5.77 -8.66
N CYS A 48 9.83 -5.44 -7.80
CA CYS A 48 10.26 -4.06 -7.57
C CYS A 48 10.74 -3.34 -8.83
N GLU A 49 11.49 -4.02 -9.71
CA GLU A 49 12.03 -3.45 -10.96
C GLU A 49 10.96 -2.90 -11.90
N ALA A 50 9.75 -3.49 -11.88
CA ALA A 50 8.62 -3.06 -12.70
C ALA A 50 7.55 -2.31 -11.88
N CYS A 51 7.86 -1.92 -10.64
CA CYS A 51 6.90 -1.27 -9.74
C CYS A 51 6.76 0.22 -10.08
N PRO A 52 5.54 0.71 -10.43
CA PRO A 52 5.34 2.13 -10.76
C PRO A 52 5.51 3.06 -9.55
N LEU A 53 5.58 2.50 -8.34
CA LEU A 53 5.75 3.24 -7.10
C LEU A 53 7.19 3.19 -6.58
N LEU A 54 8.13 2.60 -7.34
CA LEU A 54 9.50 2.34 -6.85
C LEU A 54 10.21 3.61 -6.38
N GLU A 55 10.12 4.71 -7.14
CA GLU A 55 10.78 5.99 -6.81
C GLU A 55 10.34 6.57 -5.46
N ARG A 56 9.15 6.21 -4.98
CA ARG A 56 8.58 6.66 -3.70
C ARG A 56 8.49 5.54 -2.67
N CYS A 57 8.95 4.33 -3.01
CA CYS A 57 8.84 3.18 -2.14
C CYS A 57 10.05 3.15 -1.19
N PRO A 58 9.84 3.14 0.14
CA PRO A 58 10.95 3.02 1.09
C PRO A 58 11.52 1.59 1.19
N GLN A 59 11.00 0.65 0.39
CA GLN A 59 11.42 -0.76 0.33
C GLN A 59 11.47 -1.51 1.67
N VAL A 60 10.68 -1.06 2.65
CA VAL A 60 10.59 -1.69 3.98
C VAL A 60 10.09 -3.13 3.84
N GLY A 61 10.88 -4.09 4.34
CA GLY A 61 10.52 -5.50 4.33
C GLY A 61 10.61 -6.18 2.97
N VAL A 62 11.23 -5.55 1.96
CA VAL A 62 11.56 -6.19 0.69
C VAL A 62 12.70 -7.18 0.92
N VAL A 63 12.47 -8.45 0.57
CA VAL A 63 13.41 -9.57 0.68
C VAL A 63 13.54 -10.26 -0.67
#